data_AF-A0A833SHN1-F1
#
_entry.id   AF-A0A833SHN1-F1
#
_cell.length_a   1.000
_cell.length_b   1.000
_cell.length_c   1.000
_cell.angle_alpha   90.00
_cell.angle_beta   90.00
_cell.angle_gamma   90.00
#
_symmetry.space_group_name_H-M   'P 1'
#
loop_
_entity.id
_entity.type
_entity.pdbx_description
1 polymer ?
#
loop_
_entity_poly.entity_id
_entity_poly.type
_entity_poly.pdbx_seq_one_letter_code
_entity_poly.pdbx_strand_id
1 'polypeptide(L)'
;MYFTIYNNYTYNYCFSRYMLLLAPTGENQSCPVCMQLPSNISDIYCSASSAVKVAVRRLRKVRLLLDLHASREVQRLRTTIEFTLSPNCSCSQLDNPGNLALIINKDNDFLASGDQKQILNDSFHIYGLPMVSGVPCKLAEARASCFNEENIQCTYEDPLIYG
;
A
#
# COMPACT_ATOMS: atom_id res chain seq x y z
N MET A 1 30.10 -22.99 -57.46
CA MET A 1 29.55 -22.31 -58.65
C MET A 1 29.76 -20.82 -58.42
N TYR A 2 30.53 -20.18 -59.30
CA TYR A 2 31.02 -18.80 -59.17
C TYR A 2 29.90 -17.77 -59.34
N PHE A 3 29.93 -16.68 -58.58
CA PHE A 3 29.78 -15.33 -59.14
C PHE A 3 30.58 -14.32 -58.29
N THR A 4 31.56 -13.70 -58.93
CA THR A 4 32.31 -12.54 -58.45
C THR A 4 31.84 -11.35 -59.28
N ILE A 5 31.30 -10.29 -58.67
CA ILE A 5 31.33 -8.93 -59.23
C ILE A 5 31.59 -7.93 -58.10
N TYR A 6 32.66 -7.16 -58.28
CA TYR A 6 33.11 -6.00 -57.51
C TYR A 6 32.22 -4.77 -57.81
N ASN A 7 31.82 -3.98 -56.79
CA ASN A 7 32.19 -2.56 -56.66
C ASN A 7 31.60 -1.84 -55.43
N ASN A 8 32.52 -1.31 -54.63
CA ASN A 8 32.55 -0.04 -53.90
C ASN A 8 31.24 0.70 -53.59
N TYR A 9 30.92 0.84 -52.30
CA TYR A 9 30.70 2.14 -51.64
C TYR A 9 30.96 2.00 -50.12
N THR A 10 32.01 2.66 -49.64
CA THR A 10 32.26 2.92 -48.22
C THR A 10 31.18 3.82 -47.65
N TYR A 11 30.42 3.34 -46.67
CA TYR A 11 29.79 4.19 -45.66
C TYR A 11 29.86 3.52 -44.29
N ASN A 12 30.74 4.08 -43.45
CA ASN A 12 30.75 3.82 -42.01
C ASN A 12 29.46 4.39 -41.41
N TYR A 13 28.63 3.53 -40.81
CA TYR A 13 27.63 3.96 -39.84
C TYR A 13 27.62 3.01 -38.64
N CYS A 14 28.05 3.59 -37.52
CA CYS A 14 28.00 3.05 -36.18
C CYS A 14 26.54 3.09 -35.70
N PHE A 15 25.90 1.95 -35.39
CA PHE A 15 24.67 1.96 -34.60
C PHE A 15 24.62 0.81 -33.59
N SER A 16 24.46 1.24 -32.34
CA SER A 16 24.53 0.48 -31.10
C SER A 16 23.14 0.01 -30.67
N ARG A 17 23.05 -1.25 -30.20
CA ARG A 17 22.33 -1.70 -28.99
C ARG A 17 20.88 -1.21 -28.79
N TYR A 18 19.90 -1.94 -29.31
CA TYR A 18 18.58 -2.08 -28.66
C TYR A 18 18.04 -3.49 -28.83
N MET A 19 18.17 -4.27 -27.76
CA MET A 19 17.49 -5.54 -27.56
C MET A 19 16.01 -5.20 -27.31
N LEU A 20 15.13 -5.55 -28.25
CA LEU A 20 13.69 -5.42 -28.09
C LEU A 20 13.24 -6.41 -26.99
N LEU A 21 13.18 -5.92 -25.75
CA LEU A 21 12.44 -6.55 -24.68
C LEU A 21 10.97 -6.47 -25.04
N LEU A 22 10.40 -7.60 -25.44
CA LEU A 22 8.96 -7.83 -25.51
C LEU A 22 8.38 -7.44 -24.13
N ALA A 23 7.63 -6.35 -24.09
CA ALA A 23 6.79 -6.03 -22.95
C ALA A 23 5.86 -7.23 -22.71
N PRO A 24 5.79 -7.80 -21.50
CA PRO A 24 4.84 -8.86 -21.24
C PRO A 24 3.45 -8.31 -21.53
N THR A 25 2.74 -9.00 -22.42
CA THR A 25 1.31 -8.82 -22.69
C THR A 25 0.59 -8.60 -21.37
N GLY A 26 -0.07 -7.44 -21.24
CA GLY A 26 -0.66 -6.97 -20.00
C GLY A 26 -1.65 -7.96 -19.41
N GLU A 27 -1.20 -8.72 -18.41
CA GLU A 27 -2.08 -9.16 -17.34
C GLU A 27 -2.67 -7.90 -16.71
N ASN A 28 -3.97 -7.89 -16.47
CA ASN A 28 -4.62 -6.87 -15.64
C ASN A 28 -3.97 -6.93 -14.25
N GLN A 29 -2.91 -6.14 -14.05
CA GLN A 29 -2.16 -6.14 -12.81
C GLN A 29 -2.93 -5.30 -11.80
N SER A 30 -3.51 -5.99 -10.83
CA SER A 30 -4.21 -5.37 -9.71
C SER A 30 -3.21 -4.85 -8.69
N CYS A 31 -2.94 -3.54 -8.73
CA CYS A 31 -2.10 -2.86 -7.73
C CYS A 31 -2.94 -2.32 -6.57
N PRO A 32 -2.42 -2.33 -5.33
CA PRO A 32 -3.08 -1.65 -4.22
C PRO A 32 -3.13 -0.15 -4.44
N VAL A 33 -4.14 0.49 -3.86
CA VAL A 33 -4.20 1.94 -3.78
C VAL A 33 -3.23 2.38 -2.69
N CYS A 34 -2.24 3.21 -3.02
CA CYS A 34 -1.24 3.69 -2.08
C CYS A 34 -1.10 5.21 -2.18
N MET A 35 -1.57 5.94 -1.17
CA MET A 35 -1.58 7.40 -1.19
C MET A 35 -1.54 8.00 0.22
N GLN A 36 -1.54 9.33 0.34
CA GLN A 36 -1.74 9.98 1.63
C GLN A 36 -3.20 9.87 2.07
N LEU A 37 -3.44 9.93 3.39
CA LEU A 37 -4.80 9.85 3.93
C LEU A 37 -5.65 11.01 3.36
N PRO A 38 -6.74 10.72 2.61
CA PRO A 38 -7.60 11.76 2.07
C PRO A 38 -8.36 12.47 3.19
N SER A 39 -8.88 13.67 2.89
CA SER A 39 -9.70 14.43 3.84
C SER A 39 -11.02 13.74 4.16
N ASN A 40 -11.64 13.08 3.18
CA ASN A 40 -12.79 12.22 3.37
C ASN A 40 -12.43 10.78 2.99
N ILE A 41 -12.48 9.87 3.97
CA ILE A 41 -12.25 8.44 3.79
C ILE A 41 -13.47 7.60 4.18
N SER A 42 -14.56 8.21 4.66
CA SER A 42 -15.69 7.52 5.28
C SER A 42 -16.26 6.42 4.40
N ASP A 43 -16.52 6.68 3.11
CA ASP A 43 -17.10 5.68 2.19
C ASP A 43 -16.23 4.43 2.06
N ILE A 44 -14.90 4.62 1.94
CA ILE A 44 -13.93 3.52 1.84
C ILE A 44 -13.81 2.79 3.18
N TYR A 45 -13.86 3.54 4.28
CA TYR A 45 -13.73 2.99 5.62
C TYR A 45 -14.95 2.16 6.03
N CYS A 46 -16.16 2.64 5.76
CA CYS A 46 -17.40 1.98 6.14
C CYS A 46 -17.71 0.75 5.28
N SER A 47 -17.16 0.68 4.07
CA SER A 47 -17.23 -0.51 3.20
C SER A 47 -16.08 -1.50 3.44
N ALA A 48 -15.18 -1.24 4.40
CA ALA A 48 -14.04 -2.10 4.67
C ALA A 48 -14.46 -3.42 5.35
N SER A 49 -13.90 -4.53 4.88
CA SER A 49 -13.96 -5.81 5.59
C SER A 49 -12.93 -5.88 6.73
N SER A 50 -11.82 -5.15 6.60
CA SER A 50 -10.82 -4.95 7.66
C SER A 50 -10.16 -3.58 7.53
N ALA A 51 -9.85 -2.96 8.67
CA ALA A 51 -9.16 -1.67 8.74
C ALA A 51 -8.18 -1.69 9.90
N VAL A 52 -6.89 -1.55 9.61
CA VAL A 52 -5.82 -1.84 10.58
C VAL A 52 -4.77 -0.76 10.56
N LYS A 53 -4.44 -0.25 11.75
CA LYS A 53 -3.27 0.60 11.94
C LYS A 53 -2.02 -0.25 12.08
N VAL A 54 -0.99 0.08 11.32
CA VAL A 54 0.26 -0.67 11.30
C VAL A 54 1.49 0.23 11.47
N ALA A 55 2.57 -0.35 12.01
CA ALA A 55 3.91 0.22 11.92
C ALA A 55 4.70 -0.49 10.82
N VAL A 56 5.21 0.31 9.89
CA VAL A 56 5.97 -0.17 8.74
C VAL A 56 7.40 -0.50 9.18
N ARG A 57 7.88 -1.67 8.77
CA ARG A 57 9.24 -2.16 9.00
C ARG A 57 9.95 -2.36 7.67
N ARG A 58 11.23 -2.73 7.74
CA ARG A 58 12.04 -3.04 6.57
C ARG A 58 11.42 -4.19 5.76
N LEU A 59 11.66 -4.17 4.44
CA LEU A 59 11.23 -5.22 3.51
C LEU A 59 9.71 -5.43 3.50
N ARG A 60 8.92 -4.35 3.58
CA ARG A 60 7.44 -4.38 3.53
C ARG A 60 6.79 -5.30 4.57
N LYS A 61 7.51 -5.54 5.67
CA LYS A 61 6.94 -6.15 6.87
C LYS A 61 6.21 -5.08 7.65
N VAL A 62 5.07 -5.42 8.22
CA VAL A 62 4.31 -4.52 9.07
C VAL A 62 4.04 -5.19 10.41
N ARG A 63 4.13 -4.41 11.49
CA ARG A 63 3.59 -4.81 12.77
C ARG A 63 2.18 -4.25 12.88
N LEU A 64 1.20 -5.11 13.05
CA LEU A 64 -0.18 -4.70 13.31
C LEU A 64 -0.24 -4.11 14.71
N LEU A 65 -0.86 -2.94 14.85
CA LEU A 65 -0.93 -2.20 16.12
C LEU A 65 -2.34 -2.16 16.67
N LEU A 66 -3.32 -1.75 15.86
CA LEU A 66 -4.71 -1.62 16.27
C LEU A 66 -5.63 -2.17 15.17
N ASP A 67 -6.57 -3.03 15.55
CA ASP A 67 -7.78 -3.28 14.75
C ASP A 67 -8.68 -2.06 14.92
N LEU A 68 -9.02 -1.43 13.79
CA LEU A 68 -9.85 -0.23 13.73
C LEU A 68 -11.18 -0.48 13.01
N HIS A 69 -11.48 -1.70 12.59
CA HIS A 69 -12.69 -2.03 11.84
C HIS A 69 -13.95 -1.44 12.49
N ALA A 70 -14.81 -0.79 11.71
CA ALA A 70 -15.87 0.08 12.22
C ALA A 70 -16.79 -0.63 13.24
N SER A 71 -17.23 -1.86 12.95
CA SER A 71 -18.17 -2.60 13.81
C SER A 71 -17.53 -3.32 15.02
N ARG A 72 -16.20 -3.32 15.14
CA ARG A 72 -15.47 -4.08 16.18
C ARG A 72 -14.83 -3.14 17.17
N GLU A 73 -14.79 -3.49 18.45
CA GLU A 73 -14.04 -2.69 19.42
C GLU A 73 -12.57 -2.55 19.01
N VAL A 74 -11.99 -1.38 19.30
CA VAL A 74 -10.59 -1.11 18.97
C VAL A 74 -9.68 -2.02 19.79
N GLN A 75 -9.03 -2.98 19.13
CA GLN A 75 -8.21 -3.98 19.79
C GLN A 75 -6.72 -3.79 19.49
N ARG A 76 -5.86 -3.96 20.49
CA ARG A 76 -4.40 -3.99 20.28
C ARG A 76 -3.98 -5.30 19.63
N LEU A 77 -3.33 -5.17 18.48
CA LEU A 77 -2.72 -6.29 17.75
C LEU A 77 -1.22 -6.36 18.07
N ARG A 78 -0.66 -7.57 17.99
CA ARG A 78 0.78 -7.83 18.23
C ARG A 78 1.44 -8.67 17.14
N THR A 79 0.73 -8.96 16.07
CA THR A 79 1.18 -9.80 14.96
C THR A 79 2.03 -9.01 13.97
N THR A 80 2.93 -9.70 13.29
CA THR A 80 3.70 -9.15 12.16
C THR A 80 3.29 -9.87 10.89
N ILE A 81 3.04 -9.13 9.82
CA ILE A 81 2.69 -9.65 8.49
C ILE A 81 3.70 -9.13 7.48
N GLU A 82 4.01 -9.94 6.48
CA GLU A 82 4.83 -9.59 5.33
C GLU A 82 3.95 -9.38 4.10
N PHE A 83 4.01 -8.18 3.52
CA PHE A 83 3.30 -7.88 2.29
C PHE A 83 4.18 -8.11 1.07
N THR A 84 3.63 -8.87 0.11
CA THR A 84 4.21 -9.05 -1.21
C THR A 84 3.49 -8.15 -2.19
N LEU A 85 4.25 -7.36 -2.95
CA LEU A 85 3.74 -6.46 -3.97
C LEU A 85 4.24 -6.94 -5.34
N SER A 86 3.37 -6.91 -6.34
CA SER A 86 3.75 -7.20 -7.73
C SER A 86 4.91 -6.28 -8.17
N PRO A 87 5.89 -6.78 -8.97
CA PRO A 87 7.07 -6.01 -9.35
C PRO A 87 6.77 -4.70 -10.11
N ASN A 88 5.60 -4.58 -10.71
CA ASN A 88 5.19 -3.40 -11.47
C ASN A 88 4.38 -2.39 -10.63
N CYS A 89 4.07 -2.72 -9.37
CA CYS A 89 3.40 -1.82 -8.45
C CYS A 89 4.43 -1.17 -7.51
N SER A 90 4.12 0.03 -7.05
CA SER A 90 4.91 0.74 -6.03
C SER A 90 4.00 1.23 -4.90
N CYS A 91 4.53 1.26 -3.68
CA CYS A 91 3.79 1.80 -2.54
C CYS A 91 4.73 2.43 -1.52
N SER A 92 4.94 3.74 -1.67
CA SER A 92 5.84 4.52 -0.82
C SER A 92 5.49 4.46 0.67
N GLN A 93 4.22 4.23 1.01
CA GLN A 93 3.79 4.10 2.41
C GLN A 93 4.35 2.85 3.09
N LEU A 94 4.68 1.78 2.34
CA LEU A 94 5.30 0.56 2.88
C LEU A 94 6.81 0.50 2.71
N ASP A 95 7.38 1.37 1.87
CA ASP A 95 8.80 1.39 1.57
C ASP A 95 9.61 2.23 2.58
N ASN A 96 8.94 2.96 3.48
CA ASN A 96 9.55 3.83 4.50
C ASN A 96 9.41 3.23 5.92
N PRO A 97 10.45 2.55 6.45
CA PRO A 97 10.42 1.97 7.79
C PRO A 97 10.27 3.04 8.87
N GLY A 98 9.51 2.73 9.93
CA GLY A 98 9.25 3.64 11.05
C GLY A 98 7.96 4.46 10.88
N ASN A 99 7.42 4.55 9.67
CA ASN A 99 6.15 5.22 9.43
C ASN A 99 4.96 4.39 9.94
N LEU A 100 3.86 5.08 10.24
CA LEU A 100 2.58 4.46 10.49
C LEU A 100 1.73 4.50 9.23
N ALA A 101 0.94 3.47 9.02
CA ALA A 101 0.01 3.39 7.90
C ALA A 101 -1.34 2.81 8.34
N LEU A 102 -2.39 3.18 7.62
CA LEU A 102 -3.70 2.55 7.64
C LEU A 102 -3.75 1.58 6.47
N ILE A 103 -4.12 0.34 6.74
CA ILE A 103 -4.37 -0.67 5.71
C ILE A 103 -5.82 -1.07 5.81
N ILE A 104 -6.55 -0.87 4.73
CA ILE A 104 -7.93 -1.28 4.55
C ILE A 104 -7.97 -2.37 3.50
N ASN A 105 -8.71 -3.44 3.76
CA ASN A 105 -9.10 -4.39 2.74
C ASN A 105 -10.63 -4.40 2.62
N LYS A 106 -11.12 -4.24 1.38
CA LYS A 106 -12.56 -4.21 1.09
C LYS A 106 -13.18 -5.60 0.97
N ASP A 107 -12.42 -6.54 0.42
CA ASP A 107 -12.98 -7.82 -0.04
C ASP A 107 -12.89 -8.91 1.03
N ASN A 108 -11.88 -8.83 1.92
CA ASN A 108 -11.69 -9.82 2.96
C ASN A 108 -11.20 -9.23 4.29
N ASP A 109 -11.43 -10.01 5.36
CA ASP A 109 -10.78 -9.77 6.63
C ASP A 109 -9.47 -10.58 6.72
N PHE A 110 -8.37 -9.95 6.31
CA PHE A 110 -7.06 -10.59 6.35
C PHE A 110 -6.54 -10.85 7.78
N LEU A 111 -7.19 -10.31 8.82
CA LEU A 111 -6.86 -10.65 10.21
C LEU A 111 -7.39 -12.02 10.60
N ALA A 112 -8.51 -12.45 9.99
CA ALA A 112 -9.16 -13.71 10.32
C ALA A 112 -8.41 -14.94 9.77
N SER A 113 -7.63 -14.78 8.70
CA SER A 113 -6.92 -15.91 8.08
C SER A 113 -5.73 -16.39 8.90
N GLY A 114 -5.14 -15.53 9.73
CA GLY A 114 -3.93 -15.83 10.50
C GLY A 114 -2.66 -15.94 9.64
N ASP A 115 -2.75 -15.68 8.34
CA ASP A 115 -1.61 -15.78 7.44
C ASP A 115 -0.61 -14.65 7.69
N GLN A 116 0.65 -15.05 7.87
CA GLN A 116 1.75 -14.11 8.08
C GLN A 116 2.23 -13.46 6.76
N LYS A 117 1.72 -13.91 5.62
CA LYS A 117 2.07 -13.41 4.29
C LYS A 117 0.82 -13.05 3.52
N GLN A 118 0.80 -11.85 2.97
CA GLN A 118 -0.35 -11.31 2.23
C GLN A 118 0.13 -10.76 0.89
N ILE A 119 -0.58 -11.09 -0.18
CA ILE A 119 -0.31 -10.54 -1.52
C ILE A 119 -1.18 -9.31 -1.68
N LEU A 120 -0.56 -8.16 -1.93
CA LEU A 120 -1.27 -6.91 -2.16
C LEU A 120 -1.81 -6.87 -3.58
N ASN A 121 -3.12 -6.73 -3.68
CA ASN A 121 -3.88 -6.50 -4.91
C ASN A 121 -4.66 -5.18 -4.80
N ASP A 122 -5.58 -4.94 -5.73
CA ASP A 122 -6.46 -3.77 -5.81
C ASP A 122 -7.52 -3.69 -4.71
N SER A 123 -7.79 -4.78 -3.98
CA SER A 123 -8.65 -4.81 -2.79
C SER A 123 -8.03 -4.05 -1.61
N PHE A 124 -6.71 -3.84 -1.60
CA PHE A 124 -6.00 -3.15 -0.53
C PHE A 124 -5.87 -1.65 -0.78
N HIS A 125 -6.23 -0.90 0.24
CA HIS A 125 -6.06 0.55 0.33
C HIS A 125 -5.09 0.87 1.46
N ILE A 126 -3.99 1.54 1.13
CA ILE A 126 -2.88 1.83 2.03
C ILE A 126 -2.68 3.35 2.12
N TYR A 127 -2.83 3.89 3.32
CA TYR A 127 -2.71 5.31 3.59
C TYR A 127 -1.62 5.60 4.60
N GLY A 128 -0.80 6.62 4.36
CA GLY A 128 0.12 7.14 5.38
C GLY A 128 -0.64 7.72 6.57
N LEU A 129 -0.16 7.47 7.79
CA LEU A 129 -0.73 8.01 9.02
C LEU A 129 0.28 8.86 9.80
N PRO A 130 -0.19 9.85 10.57
CA PRO A 130 0.66 10.57 11.50
C PRO A 130 1.13 9.69 12.66
N MET A 131 2.24 10.09 13.28
CA MET A 131 2.88 9.35 14.38
C MET A 131 2.17 9.55 15.73
N VAL A 132 0.92 9.10 15.82
CA VAL A 132 0.15 9.07 17.08
C VAL A 132 0.15 7.67 17.69
N SER A 133 0.03 7.55 19.01
CA SER A 133 -0.02 6.23 19.67
C SER A 133 -1.39 5.54 19.50
N GLY A 134 -2.47 6.28 19.74
CA GLY A 134 -3.86 5.81 19.68
C GLY A 134 -4.53 5.90 18.31
N VAL A 135 -5.85 6.02 18.29
CA VAL A 135 -6.65 6.17 17.07
C VAL A 135 -6.53 7.63 16.58
N PRO A 136 -6.01 7.89 15.38
CA PRO A 136 -6.01 9.25 14.83
C PRO A 136 -7.43 9.81 14.72
N CYS A 137 -7.64 11.08 15.09
CA CYS A 137 -8.99 11.68 15.10
C CYS A 137 -9.73 11.59 13.76
N LYS A 138 -9.04 11.77 12.64
CA LYS A 138 -9.62 11.55 11.30
C LYS A 138 -10.22 10.15 11.11
N LEU A 139 -9.60 9.13 11.68
CA LEU A 139 -10.10 7.75 11.60
C LEU A 139 -11.23 7.50 12.59
N ALA A 140 -11.17 8.13 13.76
CA ALA A 140 -12.23 8.05 14.75
C ALA A 140 -13.52 8.72 14.23
N GLU A 141 -13.41 9.86 13.55
CA GLU A 141 -14.50 10.53 12.84
C GLU A 141 -15.05 9.67 11.70
N ALA A 142 -14.18 9.12 10.84
CA ALA A 142 -14.61 8.23 9.76
C ALA A 142 -15.36 7.00 10.31
N ARG A 143 -14.86 6.41 11.40
CA ARG A 143 -15.50 5.29 12.08
C ARG A 143 -16.88 5.67 12.65
N ALA A 144 -16.98 6.80 13.33
CA ALA A 144 -18.24 7.29 13.91
C ALA A 144 -19.30 7.58 12.82
N SER A 145 -18.86 8.05 11.65
CA SER A 145 -19.74 8.31 10.50
C SER A 145 -20.39 7.04 9.92
N CYS A 146 -19.83 5.85 10.16
CA CYS A 146 -20.43 4.60 9.68
C CYS A 146 -21.73 4.22 10.42
N PHE A 147 -21.90 4.67 11.66
CA PHE A 147 -23.06 4.33 12.50
C PHE A 147 -23.79 5.55 13.07
N ASN A 148 -23.42 6.77 12.65
CA ASN A 148 -23.90 8.04 13.20
C ASN A 148 -23.69 8.16 14.72
N GLU A 149 -22.52 7.76 15.21
CA GLU A 149 -22.16 7.89 16.63
C GLU A 149 -21.59 9.28 16.96
N GLU A 150 -21.93 9.83 18.13
CA GLU A 150 -21.47 11.17 18.55
C GLU A 150 -20.24 11.14 19.48
N ASN A 151 -19.95 9.99 20.12
CA ASN A 151 -18.83 9.86 21.05
C ASN A 151 -17.56 9.37 20.35
N ILE A 152 -16.62 10.28 20.11
CA ILE A 152 -15.39 10.00 19.37
C ILE A 152 -14.19 9.98 20.33
N GLN A 153 -13.69 8.79 20.66
CA GLN A 153 -12.41 8.68 21.38
C GLN A 153 -11.25 8.67 20.37
N CYS A 154 -10.40 9.70 20.42
CA CYS A 154 -9.27 9.82 19.50
C CYS A 154 -8.00 10.40 20.14
N THR A 155 -6.92 10.39 19.37
CA THR A 155 -5.61 10.96 19.73
C THR A 155 -5.20 11.95 18.64
N TYR A 156 -4.93 13.19 19.06
CA TYR A 156 -4.38 14.22 18.19
C TYR A 156 -2.91 13.99 17.91
N GLU A 157 -2.42 14.58 16.82
CA GLU A 157 -0.98 14.67 16.57
C GLU A 157 -0.33 15.45 17.70
N ASP A 158 0.63 14.84 18.40
CA ASP A 158 1.46 15.60 19.31
C ASP A 158 2.23 16.64 18.48
N PRO A 159 2.13 17.95 18.79
CA PRO A 159 2.98 18.94 18.14
C PRO A 159 4.42 18.52 18.39
N LEU A 160 5.18 18.30 17.32
CA LEU A 160 6.60 17.98 17.39
C LEU A 160 7.29 19.07 18.22
N ILE A 161 7.55 18.78 19.50
CA ILE A 161 8.43 19.58 20.32
C ILE A 161 9.82 19.32 19.77
N TYR A 162 10.25 20.17 18.83
CA TYR A 162 11.66 20.33 18.50
C TYR A 162 12.35 20.87 19.77
N GLY A 163 12.95 19.96 20.53
CA GLY A 163 13.90 20.28 21.59
C GLY A 163 15.28 20.58 21.01
#